data_AF-A0A2D4EVS2-F1
#
_entry.id   AF-A0A2D4EVS2-F1
#
_cell.length_a   1.000
_cell.length_b   1.000
_cell.length_c   1.000
_cell.angle_alpha   90.00
_cell.angle_beta   90.00
_cell.angle_gamma   90.00
#
_symmetry.space_group_name_H-M   'P 1'
#
loop_
_entity.id
_entity.type
_entity.pdbx_description
1 polymer ?
#
loop_
_entity_poly.entity_id
_entity_poly.type
_entity_poly.pdbx_seq_one_letter_code
_entity_poly.pdbx_strand_id
1 'polypeptide(L)'
;MGIDLVHDDVEKQLLTEVDVIHSCQERMRRYVDKAMAQLAADRSAQHEMEKDLSDKQSAHRIDDKCHHLRNTSDGIGYFRGVERFDATISVPESWAKFTDDNILRSQSERAASSKLRDDIETLLVVTANEMWNQFNRANVAFTNRISETADAKNKIQTHLA
;
A
#
# COMPACT_ATOMS: atom_id res chain seq x y z
N MET A 1 28.47 9.53 -50.15
CA MET A 1 28.37 8.46 -49.12
C MET A 1 28.01 9.13 -47.81
N GLY A 2 26.93 8.71 -47.16
CA GLY A 2 26.50 9.23 -45.85
C GLY A 2 25.02 9.58 -45.78
N ILE A 3 24.14 8.66 -46.15
CA ILE A 3 22.70 8.79 -45.93
C ILE A 3 22.19 7.42 -45.47
N ASP A 4 22.51 7.01 -44.23
CA ASP A 4 21.90 5.80 -43.67
C ASP A 4 21.95 5.76 -42.14
N LEU A 5 21.39 6.79 -41.50
CA LEU A 5 21.16 6.77 -40.05
C LEU A 5 19.86 7.51 -39.68
N VAL A 6 18.86 7.43 -40.55
CA VAL A 6 17.53 7.97 -40.24
C VAL A 6 16.77 6.87 -39.51
N HIS A 7 16.80 6.90 -38.17
CA HIS A 7 15.90 6.08 -37.37
C HIS A 7 14.46 6.35 -37.81
N ASP A 8 13.79 5.27 -38.18
CA ASP A 8 12.38 5.25 -38.56
C ASP A 8 11.55 5.82 -37.40
N ASP A 9 10.45 6.51 -37.71
CA ASP A 9 9.55 6.98 -36.66
C ASP A 9 8.97 5.79 -35.88
N VAL A 10 8.71 4.67 -36.56
CA VAL A 10 8.30 3.41 -35.92
C VAL A 10 9.32 2.94 -34.89
N GLU A 11 10.60 2.91 -35.26
CA GLU A 11 11.69 2.51 -34.37
C GLU A 11 11.74 3.41 -33.12
N LYS A 12 11.63 4.73 -33.31
CA LYS A 12 11.61 5.69 -32.20
C LYS A 12 10.39 5.49 -31.28
N GLN A 13 9.20 5.27 -31.84
CA GLN A 13 8.00 5.04 -31.04
C GLN A 13 8.07 3.71 -30.28
N LEU A 14 8.64 2.66 -30.86
CA LEU A 14 8.84 1.36 -30.20
C LEU A 14 9.84 1.44 -29.04
N LEU A 15 10.99 2.11 -29.24
CA LEU A 15 11.95 2.33 -28.16
C LEU A 15 11.32 3.13 -27.01
N THR A 16 10.58 4.18 -27.35
CA THR A 16 9.84 4.99 -26.37
C THR A 16 8.77 4.16 -25.66
N GLU A 17 8.10 3.23 -26.34
CA GLU A 17 7.10 2.33 -25.75
C GLU A 17 7.71 1.41 -24.70
N VAL A 18 8.88 0.83 -24.98
CA VAL A 18 9.63 0.03 -24.01
C VAL A 18 9.98 0.86 -22.77
N ASP A 19 10.50 2.08 -22.96
CA ASP A 19 10.86 2.98 -21.87
C ASP A 19 9.66 3.36 -21.00
N VAL A 20 8.52 3.69 -21.62
CA VAL A 20 7.27 4.02 -20.92
C VAL A 20 6.77 2.83 -20.11
N ILE A 21 6.76 1.62 -20.69
CA ILE A 21 6.32 0.41 -20.00
C ILE A 21 7.23 0.13 -18.80
N HIS A 22 8.55 0.21 -18.98
CA HIS A 22 9.50 -0.03 -17.89
C HIS A 22 9.33 0.99 -16.75
N SER A 23 9.18 2.27 -17.09
CA SER A 23 8.90 3.34 -16.12
C SER A 23 7.59 3.12 -15.36
N CYS A 24 6.53 2.69 -16.04
CA CYS A 24 5.25 2.33 -15.41
C CYS A 24 5.41 1.15 -14.45
N GLN A 25 6.09 0.09 -14.87
CA GLN A 25 6.35 -1.09 -14.03
C GLN A 25 7.16 -0.76 -12.79
N GLU A 26 8.21 0.07 -12.91
CA GLU A 26 9.02 0.48 -11.78
C GLU A 26 8.21 1.29 -10.76
N ARG A 27 7.41 2.26 -11.22
CA ARG A 27 6.52 3.03 -10.34
C ARG A 27 5.50 2.14 -9.64
N MET A 28 4.86 1.21 -10.35
CA MET A 28 3.94 0.24 -9.76
C MET A 28 4.64 -0.62 -8.69
N ARG A 29 5.85 -1.11 -8.96
CA ARG A 29 6.62 -1.93 -8.01
C ARG A 29 6.94 -1.16 -6.72
N ARG A 30 7.37 0.10 -6.83
CA ARG A 30 7.60 0.95 -5.64
C ARG A 30 6.36 1.11 -4.77
N TYR A 31 5.17 1.16 -5.37
CA TYR A 31 3.91 1.25 -4.62
C TYR A 31 3.48 -0.09 -4.02
N VAL A 32 3.81 -1.22 -4.66
CA VAL A 32 3.67 -2.55 -4.03
C VAL A 32 4.51 -2.64 -2.76
N ASP A 33 5.77 -2.20 -2.81
CA ASP A 33 6.65 -2.22 -1.63
C ASP A 33 6.09 -1.34 -0.49
N LYS A 34 5.59 -0.14 -0.83
CA LYS A 34 4.90 0.74 0.13
C LYS A 34 3.67 0.08 0.73
N ALA A 35 2.85 -0.59 -0.07
CA ALA A 35 1.65 -1.28 0.38
C ALA A 35 1.97 -2.45 1.31
N MET A 36 3.03 -3.20 1.02
CA MET A 36 3.51 -4.27 1.89
C MET A 36 3.99 -3.73 3.24
N ALA A 37 4.72 -2.61 3.25
CA ALA A 37 5.15 -1.94 4.48
C ALA A 37 3.95 -1.44 5.30
N GLN A 38 2.97 -0.80 4.65
CA GLN A 38 1.75 -0.34 5.34
C GLN A 38 0.96 -1.51 5.92
N LEU A 39 0.82 -2.63 5.19
CA LEU A 39 0.15 -3.82 5.71
C LEU A 39 0.84 -4.38 6.95
N ALA A 40 2.18 -4.35 7.00
CA ALA A 40 2.93 -4.76 8.18
C ALA A 40 2.69 -3.81 9.37
N ALA A 41 2.62 -2.50 9.13
CA ALA A 41 2.31 -1.50 10.15
C ALA A 41 0.87 -1.66 10.70
N ASP A 42 -0.11 -1.84 9.80
CA ASP A 42 -1.51 -2.09 10.15
C ASP A 42 -1.65 -3.34 11.04
N ARG A 43 -0.97 -4.44 10.67
CA ARG A 43 -0.95 -5.68 11.47
C ARG A 43 -0.28 -5.50 12.83
N SER A 44 0.80 -4.72 12.92
CA SER A 44 1.43 -4.40 14.20
C SER A 44 0.49 -3.62 15.11
N ALA A 45 -0.19 -2.59 14.57
CA ALA A 45 -1.16 -1.81 15.34
C ALA A 45 -2.35 -2.67 15.80
N GLN A 46 -2.85 -3.55 14.93
CA GLN A 46 -3.90 -4.52 15.30
C GLN A 46 -3.45 -5.43 16.45
N HIS A 47 -2.24 -5.98 16.38
CA HIS A 47 -1.73 -6.87 17.41
C HIS A 47 -1.65 -6.19 18.79
N GLU A 48 -1.18 -4.94 18.84
CA GLU A 48 -1.14 -4.17 20.10
C GLU A 48 -2.55 -3.93 20.67
N MET A 49 -3.53 -3.64 19.82
CA MET A 49 -4.93 -3.50 20.26
C MET A 49 -5.51 -4.82 20.80
N GLU A 50 -5.23 -5.94 20.15
CA GLU A 50 -5.71 -7.26 20.57
C GLU A 50 -5.12 -7.65 21.93
N LYS A 51 -3.83 -7.35 22.13
CA LYS A 51 -3.15 -7.58 23.41
C LYS A 51 -3.77 -6.73 24.53
N ASP A 52 -3.91 -5.42 24.30
CA ASP A 52 -4.54 -4.53 25.28
C ASP A 52 -5.96 -4.97 25.61
N LEU A 53 -6.76 -5.35 24.61
CA LEU A 53 -8.11 -5.88 24.82
C LEU A 53 -8.11 -7.15 25.69
N SER A 54 -7.19 -8.09 25.45
CA SER A 54 -7.04 -9.30 26.27
C SER A 54 -6.70 -8.96 27.72
N ASP A 55 -5.81 -8.00 27.93
CA ASP A 55 -5.42 -7.53 29.26
C ASP A 55 -6.61 -6.85 29.97
N LYS A 56 -7.38 -6.00 29.27
CA LYS A 56 -8.60 -5.38 29.80
C LYS A 56 -9.66 -6.41 30.17
N GLN A 57 -9.88 -7.42 29.32
CA GLN A 57 -10.85 -8.49 29.60
C GLN A 57 -10.47 -9.31 30.81
N SER A 58 -9.17 -9.57 31.00
CA SER A 58 -8.65 -10.30 32.16
C SER A 58 -8.86 -9.50 33.44
N ALA A 59 -8.52 -8.20 33.43
CA ALA A 59 -8.78 -7.29 34.54
C ALA A 59 -10.28 -7.22 34.89
N HIS A 60 -11.14 -7.04 33.89
CA HIS A 60 -12.60 -7.01 34.09
C HIS A 60 -13.13 -8.30 34.72
N ARG A 61 -12.62 -9.48 34.32
CA ARG A 61 -13.01 -10.76 34.93
C ARG A 61 -12.60 -10.86 36.41
N ILE A 62 -11.45 -10.29 36.77
CA ILE A 62 -11.00 -10.21 38.16
C ILE A 62 -11.94 -9.28 38.94
N ASP A 63 -12.23 -8.11 38.40
CA ASP A 63 -13.12 -7.13 39.04
C ASP A 63 -14.53 -7.69 39.23
N ASP A 64 -15.08 -8.36 38.22
CA ASP A 64 -16.37 -9.03 38.29
C ASP A 64 -16.38 -10.11 39.38
N LYS A 65 -15.34 -10.95 39.44
CA LYS A 65 -15.21 -11.94 40.53
C LYS A 65 -15.17 -11.26 41.90
N CYS A 66 -14.36 -10.22 42.05
CA CYS A 66 -14.21 -9.46 43.29
C CYS A 66 -15.53 -8.80 43.72
N HIS A 67 -16.30 -8.27 42.77
CA HIS A 67 -17.60 -7.66 43.01
C HIS A 67 -18.61 -8.65 43.63
N HIS A 68 -18.53 -9.93 43.28
CA HIS A 68 -19.42 -10.97 43.79
C HIS A 68 -18.97 -11.59 45.13
N LEU A 69 -17.78 -11.25 45.64
CA LEU A 69 -17.28 -11.75 46.91
C LEU A 69 -18.05 -11.15 48.11
N ARG A 70 -18.30 -11.97 49.12
CA ARG A 70 -18.91 -11.59 50.40
C ARG A 70 -18.01 -12.06 51.55
N ASN A 71 -18.19 -11.53 52.75
CA ASN A 71 -17.40 -11.93 53.93
C ASN A 71 -17.49 -13.44 54.26
N THR A 72 -18.50 -14.14 53.76
CA THR A 72 -18.69 -15.59 53.91
C THR A 72 -18.17 -16.40 52.73
N SER A 73 -17.55 -15.77 51.73
CA SER A 73 -17.00 -16.47 50.56
C SER A 73 -15.70 -17.17 50.91
N ASP A 74 -15.55 -18.41 50.43
CA ASP A 74 -14.35 -19.21 50.64
C ASP A 74 -13.11 -18.57 49.99
N GLY A 75 -11.97 -18.68 50.68
CA GLY A 75 -10.68 -18.17 50.18
C GLY A 75 -10.40 -16.70 50.49
N ILE A 76 -11.26 -16.01 51.24
CA ILE A 76 -11.00 -14.66 51.74
C ILE A 76 -10.28 -14.75 53.09
N GLY A 77 -9.20 -13.98 53.24
CA GLY A 77 -8.41 -13.93 54.48
C GLY A 77 -7.44 -12.76 54.47
N TYR A 78 -6.78 -12.52 55.61
CA TYR A 78 -5.76 -11.49 55.74
C TYR A 78 -4.41 -12.00 55.20
N PHE A 79 -3.88 -11.30 54.20
CA PHE A 79 -2.55 -11.56 53.64
C PHE A 79 -1.57 -10.48 54.10
N ARG A 80 -0.34 -10.86 54.44
CA ARG A 80 0.73 -9.91 54.83
C ARG A 80 1.35 -9.29 53.58
N GLY A 81 1.70 -8.00 53.61
CA GLY A 81 2.42 -7.33 52.53
C GLY A 81 1.51 -6.65 51.49
N VAL A 82 0.19 -6.61 51.71
CA VAL A 82 -0.77 -5.89 50.84
C VAL A 82 -0.54 -4.38 50.90
N GLU A 83 0.07 -3.90 51.99
CA GLU A 83 0.48 -2.51 52.18
C GLU A 83 1.70 -2.09 51.35
N ARG A 84 2.40 -3.03 50.69
CA ARG A 84 3.57 -2.72 49.87
C ARG A 84 3.11 -2.14 48.53
N PHE A 85 3.51 -0.90 48.28
CA PHE A 85 3.30 -0.24 46.99
C PHE A 85 4.29 -0.81 45.96
N ASP A 86 3.76 -1.51 44.95
CA ASP A 86 4.55 -1.97 43.82
C ASP A 86 4.51 -0.91 42.71
N ALA A 87 5.65 -0.26 42.50
CA ALA A 87 5.82 0.79 41.48
C ALA A 87 5.72 0.27 40.04
N THR A 88 5.64 -1.04 39.83
CA THR A 88 5.43 -1.66 38.51
C THR A 88 3.96 -1.80 38.12
N ILE A 89 3.02 -1.47 39.02
CA ILE A 89 1.58 -1.56 38.78
C ILE A 89 1.07 -0.29 38.08
N SER A 90 0.26 -0.48 37.05
CA SER A 90 -0.41 0.61 36.34
C SER A 90 -1.47 1.28 37.22
N VAL A 91 -1.49 2.61 37.23
CA VAL A 91 -2.60 3.40 37.79
C VAL A 91 -3.71 3.57 36.75
N PRO A 92 -4.98 3.79 37.15
CA PRO A 92 -6.10 3.91 36.22
C PRO A 92 -5.86 4.90 35.06
N GLU A 93 -5.23 6.04 35.34
CA GLU A 93 -4.91 7.05 34.34
C GLU A 93 -3.91 6.52 33.30
N SER A 94 -2.85 5.85 33.74
CA SER A 94 -1.86 5.23 32.84
C SER A 94 -2.44 4.07 32.03
N TRP A 95 -3.38 3.34 32.63
CA TRP A 95 -4.07 2.20 32.02
C TRP A 95 -5.05 2.63 30.91
N ALA A 96 -5.80 3.71 31.16
CA ALA A 96 -6.66 4.35 30.17
C ALA A 96 -5.83 4.97 29.04
N LYS A 97 -4.79 5.74 29.40
CA LYS A 97 -3.90 6.38 28.42
C LYS A 97 -3.24 5.39 27.46
N PHE A 98 -2.79 4.23 27.95
CA PHE A 98 -2.22 3.18 27.10
C PHE A 98 -3.21 2.72 26.00
N THR A 99 -4.50 2.63 26.36
CA THR A 99 -5.57 2.27 25.42
C THR A 99 -5.79 3.39 24.40
N ASP A 100 -5.86 4.64 24.87
CA ASP A 100 -6.04 5.81 24.01
C ASP A 100 -4.88 5.96 23.01
N ASP A 101 -3.64 5.76 23.46
CA ASP A 101 -2.45 5.80 22.61
C ASP A 101 -2.49 4.70 21.54
N ASN A 102 -2.91 3.47 21.89
CA ASN A 102 -3.10 2.37 20.95
C ASN A 102 -4.19 2.66 19.91
N ILE A 103 -5.32 3.23 20.35
CA ILE A 103 -6.43 3.64 19.47
C ILE A 103 -5.95 4.72 18.50
N LEU A 104 -5.24 5.74 18.99
CA LEU A 104 -4.72 6.83 18.17
C LEU A 104 -3.74 6.31 17.12
N ARG A 105 -2.83 5.40 17.52
CA ARG A 105 -1.92 4.74 16.58
C ARG A 105 -2.68 3.98 15.49
N SER A 106 -3.65 3.15 15.87
CA SER A 106 -4.49 2.42 14.91
C SER A 106 -5.26 3.35 13.96
N GLN A 107 -5.81 4.45 14.47
CA GLN A 107 -6.46 5.47 13.64
C GLN A 107 -5.49 6.08 12.62
N SER A 108 -4.27 6.42 13.04
CA SER A 108 -3.24 6.97 12.16
C SER A 108 -2.85 5.98 11.05
N GLU A 109 -2.63 4.71 11.40
CA GLU A 109 -2.26 3.68 10.41
C GLU A 109 -3.38 3.47 9.39
N ARG A 110 -4.64 3.37 9.83
CA ARG A 110 -5.78 3.26 8.91
C ARG A 110 -5.92 4.49 8.00
N ALA A 111 -5.67 5.69 8.51
CA ALA A 111 -5.68 6.91 7.70
C ALA A 111 -4.56 6.91 6.64
N ALA A 112 -3.35 6.49 7.02
CA ALA A 112 -2.23 6.32 6.10
C ALA A 112 -2.54 5.26 5.03
N SER A 113 -3.12 4.13 5.43
CA SER A 113 -3.56 3.05 4.56
C SER A 113 -4.65 3.49 3.57
N SER A 114 -5.61 4.32 4.01
CA SER A 114 -6.59 4.92 3.10
C SER A 114 -5.94 5.81 2.06
N LYS A 115 -5.08 6.74 2.50
CA LYS A 115 -4.37 7.65 1.59
C LYS A 115 -3.50 6.88 0.58
N LEU A 116 -2.81 5.85 1.02
CA LEU A 116 -1.97 5.03 0.14
C LEU A 116 -2.82 4.33 -0.94
N ARG A 117 -4.02 3.87 -0.61
CA ARG A 117 -4.94 3.27 -1.61
C ARG A 117 -5.40 4.30 -2.64
N ASP A 118 -5.70 5.52 -2.21
CA ASP A 118 -6.06 6.62 -3.13
C ASP A 118 -4.89 6.98 -4.07
N ASP A 119 -3.67 7.02 -3.53
CA ASP A 119 -2.46 7.24 -4.32
C ASP A 119 -2.21 6.09 -5.33
N ILE A 120 -2.48 4.84 -4.95
CA ILE A 120 -2.38 3.67 -5.84
C ILE A 120 -3.42 3.75 -6.96
N GLU A 121 -4.67 4.10 -6.65
CA GLU A 121 -5.72 4.25 -7.67
C GLU A 121 -5.32 5.33 -8.69
N THR A 122 -4.84 6.47 -8.20
CA THR A 122 -4.32 7.55 -9.06
C THR A 122 -3.17 7.07 -9.94
N LEU A 123 -2.22 6.32 -9.38
CA LEU A 123 -1.09 5.76 -10.13
C LEU A 123 -1.56 4.80 -11.24
N LEU A 124 -2.55 3.95 -10.96
CA LEU A 124 -3.08 3.00 -11.96
C LEU A 124 -3.71 3.75 -13.13
N VAL A 125 -4.49 4.80 -12.86
CA VAL A 125 -5.07 5.64 -13.92
C VAL A 125 -3.98 6.33 -14.75
N VAL A 126 -2.97 6.90 -14.09
CA VAL A 126 -1.86 7.60 -14.76
C VAL A 126 -1.07 6.64 -15.65
N THR A 127 -0.63 5.49 -15.11
CA THR A 127 0.16 4.51 -15.86
C THR A 127 -0.62 3.90 -17.01
N ALA A 128 -1.91 3.60 -16.84
CA ALA A 128 -2.77 3.11 -17.91
C ALA A 128 -2.88 4.11 -19.06
N ASN A 129 -3.10 5.39 -18.75
CA ASN A 129 -3.16 6.45 -19.76
C ASN A 129 -1.83 6.64 -20.49
N GLU A 130 -0.70 6.62 -19.78
CA GLU A 130 0.63 6.74 -20.40
C GLU A 130 0.91 5.59 -21.38
N MET A 131 0.68 4.34 -20.96
CA MET A 131 0.85 3.17 -21.82
C MET A 131 -0.09 3.21 -23.02
N TRP A 132 -1.36 3.56 -22.82
CA TRP A 132 -2.36 3.65 -23.89
C TRP A 132 -2.00 4.73 -24.92
N ASN A 133 -1.57 5.90 -24.46
CA ASN A 133 -1.13 6.98 -25.35
C ASN A 133 0.08 6.54 -26.18
N GLN A 134 1.06 5.88 -25.57
CA GLN A 134 2.25 5.44 -26.29
C GLN A 134 1.95 4.32 -27.30
N PHE A 135 1.09 3.36 -26.94
CA PHE A 135 0.58 2.35 -27.86
C PHE A 135 -0.08 2.98 -29.09
N ASN A 136 -0.93 3.99 -28.91
CA ASN A 136 -1.56 4.68 -30.04
C ASN A 136 -0.53 5.38 -30.94
N ARG A 137 0.48 6.03 -30.35
CA ARG A 137 1.54 6.69 -31.12
C ARG A 137 2.34 5.68 -31.95
N ALA A 138 2.69 4.53 -31.38
CA ALA A 138 3.36 3.47 -32.11
C ALA A 138 2.51 2.95 -33.29
N ASN A 139 1.22 2.70 -33.07
CA ASN A 139 0.32 2.23 -34.13
C ASN A 139 0.10 3.26 -35.26
N VAL A 140 0.03 4.54 -34.93
CA VAL A 140 -0.02 5.61 -35.93
C VAL A 140 1.26 5.64 -36.76
N ALA A 141 2.43 5.54 -36.12
CA ALA A 141 3.71 5.47 -36.83
C ALA A 141 3.77 4.25 -37.79
N PHE A 142 3.32 3.08 -37.33
CA PHE A 142 3.21 1.89 -38.17
C PHE A 142 2.30 2.10 -39.37
N THR A 143 1.10 2.65 -39.14
CA THR A 143 0.12 2.91 -40.20
C THR A 143 0.71 3.82 -41.28
N ASN A 144 1.39 4.89 -40.87
CA ASN A 144 2.05 5.82 -41.78
C ASN A 144 3.16 5.12 -42.58
N ARG A 145 4.04 4.38 -41.92
CA ARG A 145 5.16 3.66 -42.57
C ARG A 145 4.67 2.60 -43.58
N ILE A 146 3.58 1.90 -43.27
CA ILE A 146 2.95 0.94 -44.19
C ILE A 146 2.41 1.67 -45.42
N SER A 147 1.71 2.80 -45.22
CA SER A 147 1.19 3.62 -46.33
C SER A 147 2.31 4.13 -47.24
N GLU A 148 3.37 4.70 -46.65
CA GLU A 148 4.54 5.18 -47.38
C GLU A 148 5.20 4.08 -48.21
N THR A 149 5.34 2.88 -47.63
CA THR A 149 5.94 1.72 -48.31
C THR A 149 5.05 1.20 -49.44
N ALA A 150 3.73 1.17 -49.23
CA ALA A 150 2.76 0.79 -50.26
C ALA A 150 2.76 1.78 -51.43
N ASP A 151 2.79 3.08 -51.16
CA ASP A 151 2.86 4.13 -52.16
C ASP A 151 4.17 4.08 -52.97
N ALA A 152 5.30 3.87 -52.29
CA ALA A 152 6.59 3.70 -52.94
C ALA A 152 6.60 2.48 -53.88
N LYS A 153 6.07 1.35 -53.43
CA LYS A 153 5.91 0.14 -54.25
C LYS A 153 5.03 0.41 -55.48
N ASN A 154 3.87 1.04 -55.29
CA ASN A 154 2.94 1.33 -56.38
C ASN A 154 3.61 2.23 -57.45
N LYS A 155 4.34 3.26 -57.02
CA LYS A 155 5.10 4.13 -57.94
C LYS A 155 6.13 3.35 -58.75
N ILE A 156 6.91 2.49 -58.10
CA ILE A 156 7.90 1.64 -58.80
C ILE A 156 7.21 0.73 -59.82
N GLN A 157 6.09 0.10 -59.45
CA GLN A 157 5.32 -0.75 -60.37
C GLN A 157 4.78 0.04 -61.57
N THR A 158 4.28 1.25 -61.36
CA THR A 158 3.81 2.10 -62.47
C THR A 158 4.93 2.57 -63.40
N HIS A 159 6.17 2.68 -62.91
CA HIS A 159 7.32 3.07 -63.74
C HIS A 159 7.97 1.89 -64.48
N LEU A 160 7.66 0.65 -64.10
CA LEU A 160 8.16 -0.58 -64.74
C LEU A 160 7.15 -1.19 -65.74
N ALA A 161 5.93 -0.67 -65.79
CA ALA A 161 4.88 -1.02 -66.74
C ALA A 161 4.94 -0.09 -67.97
#